data_AF-A0A8I3MNV6-F1
#
_entry.id   AF-A0A8I3MNV6-F1
#
_cell.length_a   1.000
_cell.length_b   1.000
_cell.length_c   1.000
_cell.angle_alpha   90.00
_cell.angle_beta   90.00
_cell.angle_gamma   90.00
#
_symmetry.space_group_name_H-M   'P 1'
#
loop_
_entity.id
_entity.type
_entity.pdbx_description
1 polymer ?
#
loop_
_entity_poly.entity_id
_entity_poly.type
_entity_poly.pdbx_seq_one_letter_code
_entity_poly.pdbx_strand_id
1 'polypeptide(L)'
;MTATSPKTIAYVKSSIGLNKWPIIGDLVDDVFTVTEDEIKYATQLVWERMKLLIEPTAGVEVAAVLSQHFQTVSPEVKHICIVLSGGNVDLASLTWVKQAERPTPYQSVSV
;
A
#
# COMPACT_ATOMS: atom_id res chain seq x y z
N MET A 1 9.33 -5.97 -28.63
CA MET A 1 9.80 -5.73 -27.25
C MET A 1 9.04 -6.68 -26.35
N THR A 2 9.69 -7.70 -25.78
CA THR A 2 9.04 -8.62 -24.84
C THR A 2 8.84 -7.90 -23.51
N ALA A 3 7.61 -7.52 -23.20
CA ALA A 3 7.28 -6.93 -21.90
C ALA A 3 7.55 -7.97 -20.80
N THR A 4 8.53 -7.70 -19.94
CA THR A 4 8.81 -8.51 -18.75
C THR A 4 7.73 -8.25 -17.70
N SER A 5 7.25 -9.29 -17.04
CA SER A 5 6.23 -9.15 -15.99
C SER A 5 6.73 -8.26 -14.85
N PRO A 6 5.92 -7.29 -14.38
CA PRO A 6 6.30 -6.42 -13.27
C PRO A 6 6.67 -7.22 -12.02
N LYS A 7 7.81 -6.90 -11.42
CA LYS A 7 8.23 -7.45 -10.13
C LYS A 7 7.77 -6.48 -9.03
N THR A 8 6.73 -6.89 -8.31
CA THR A 8 6.14 -6.13 -7.21
C THR A 8 5.48 -7.06 -6.20
N ILE A 9 5.42 -6.61 -4.94
CA ILE A 9 4.70 -7.22 -3.83
C ILE A 9 3.17 -7.11 -4.00
N ALA A 10 2.68 -6.12 -4.74
CA ALA A 10 1.26 -5.99 -5.07
C ALA A 10 0.88 -6.94 -6.22
N TYR A 11 -0.32 -7.51 -6.19
CA TYR A 11 -0.75 -8.47 -7.22
C TYR A 11 -1.33 -7.82 -8.48
N VAL A 12 -1.35 -6.48 -8.57
CA VAL A 12 -1.76 -5.70 -9.76
C VAL A 12 -0.69 -5.66 -10.85
N LYS A 13 -0.38 -6.82 -11.44
CA LYS A 13 0.71 -6.99 -12.42
C LYS A 13 0.27 -6.91 -13.88
N SER A 14 -1.03 -6.81 -14.13
CA SER A 14 -1.60 -6.79 -15.48
C SER A 14 -1.60 -5.38 -16.06
N SER A 15 -1.21 -5.26 -17.34
CA SER A 15 -1.38 -4.01 -18.08
C SER A 15 -2.87 -3.67 -18.28
N ILE A 16 -3.15 -2.38 -18.41
CA ILE A 16 -4.49 -1.89 -18.78
C ILE A 16 -4.83 -2.40 -20.19
N GLY A 17 -6.00 -3.02 -20.34
CA GLY A 17 -6.49 -3.51 -21.63
C GLY A 17 -7.20 -2.44 -22.46
N LEU A 18 -7.37 -2.72 -23.76
CA LEU A 18 -7.98 -1.80 -24.73
C LEU A 18 -9.37 -1.29 -24.34
N ASN A 19 -10.15 -2.10 -23.62
CA ASN A 19 -11.50 -1.70 -23.22
C ASN A 19 -11.51 -0.71 -22.05
N LYS A 20 -10.49 -0.75 -21.19
CA LYS A 20 -10.40 0.08 -19.99
C LYS A 20 -9.68 1.41 -20.27
N TRP A 21 -8.73 1.40 -21.22
CA TRP A 21 -7.90 2.56 -21.51
C TRP A 21 -8.69 3.82 -21.89
N PRO A 22 -9.72 3.77 -22.77
CA PRO A 22 -10.50 4.97 -23.09
C PRO A 22 -11.18 5.57 -21.86
N ILE A 23 -11.77 4.72 -21.02
CA ILE A 23 -12.46 5.16 -19.79
C ILE A 23 -11.46 5.82 -18.84
N ILE A 24 -10.30 5.21 -18.64
CA ILE A 24 -9.25 5.76 -17.76
C ILE A 24 -8.71 7.07 -18.34
N GLY A 25 -8.39 7.11 -19.64
CA GLY A 25 -7.84 8.30 -20.28
C GLY A 25 -8.80 9.50 -20.31
N ASP A 26 -10.10 9.24 -20.34
CA ASP A 26 -11.11 10.29 -20.40
C ASP A 26 -11.61 10.74 -19.01
N LEU A 27 -11.61 9.86 -18.01
CA LEU A 27 -12.31 10.09 -16.73
C LEU A 27 -11.43 10.06 -15.47
N VAL A 28 -10.19 9.57 -15.53
CA VAL A 28 -9.28 9.58 -14.38
C VAL A 28 -8.48 10.86 -14.36
N ASP A 29 -8.59 11.64 -13.28
CA ASP A 29 -7.94 12.95 -13.16
C ASP A 29 -6.41 12.83 -13.04
N ASP A 30 -5.90 11.84 -12.30
CA ASP A 30 -4.46 11.69 -12.05
C ASP A 30 -4.08 10.24 -11.68
N VAL A 31 -2.80 9.90 -11.85
CA VAL A 31 -2.22 8.59 -11.53
C VAL A 31 -0.99 8.74 -10.65
N PHE A 32 -1.13 8.31 -9.40
CA PHE A 32 -0.03 8.28 -8.43
C PHE A 32 0.70 6.94 -8.47
N THR A 33 2.02 6.98 -8.63
CA THR A 33 2.89 5.80 -8.51
C THR A 33 3.54 5.73 -7.13
N VAL A 34 3.72 4.52 -6.62
CA VAL A 34 4.37 4.26 -5.33
C VAL A 34 5.42 3.17 -5.44
N THR A 35 6.38 3.21 -4.54
CA THR A 35 7.47 2.24 -4.43
C THR A 35 7.08 1.03 -3.58
N GLU A 36 7.83 -0.06 -3.70
CA GLU A 36 7.65 -1.27 -2.89
C GLU A 36 7.70 -1.00 -1.38
N ASP A 37 8.56 -0.07 -0.95
CA ASP A 37 8.73 0.24 0.47
C ASP A 37 7.60 1.11 1.01
N GLU A 38 7.05 2.02 0.19
CA GLU A 38 5.83 2.76 0.53
C GLU A 38 4.63 1.82 0.66
N ILE A 39 4.48 0.84 -0.23
CA ILE A 39 3.40 -0.18 -0.16
C ILE A 39 3.51 -0.97 1.15
N LYS A 40 4.70 -1.48 1.49
CA LYS A 40 4.94 -2.23 2.74
C LYS A 40 4.62 -1.37 3.96
N TYR A 41 5.12 -0.13 3.98
CA TYR A 41 4.89 0.79 5.08
C TYR A 41 3.41 1.09 5.27
N ALA A 42 2.69 1.44 4.20
CA ALA A 42 1.26 1.73 4.24
C ALA A 42 0.44 0.51 4.70
N THR A 43 0.76 -0.68 4.19
CA THR A 43 0.12 -1.94 4.60
C THR A 43 0.29 -2.19 6.10
N GLN A 44 1.52 -2.12 6.59
CA GLN A 44 1.83 -2.29 8.01
C GLN A 44 1.17 -1.21 8.88
N LEU A 45 1.12 0.03 8.42
CA LEU A 45 0.46 1.13 9.13
C LEU A 45 -1.04 0.86 9.31
N VAL A 46 -1.74 0.39 8.27
CA VAL A 46 -3.17 0.02 8.36
C VAL A 46 -3.37 -1.12 9.36
N TRP A 47 -2.52 -2.14 9.33
CA TRP A 47 -2.60 -3.25 10.28
C TRP A 47 -2.39 -2.78 11.72
N GLU A 48 -1.40 -1.93 11.96
CA GLU A 48 -1.05 -1.47 13.30
C GLU A 48 -2.02 -0.43 13.86
N ARG A 49 -2.57 0.45 13.03
CA ARG A 49 -3.38 1.59 13.49
C ARG A 49 -4.87 1.34 13.35
N MET A 50 -5.30 0.69 12.27
CA MET A 50 -6.71 0.44 11.99
C MET A 50 -7.14 -0.99 12.34
N LYS A 51 -6.18 -1.91 12.51
CA LYS A 51 -6.42 -3.33 12.82
C LYS A 51 -7.19 -4.07 11.72
N LEU A 52 -7.12 -3.57 10.49
CA LEU A 52 -7.70 -4.18 9.30
C LEU A 52 -6.63 -5.00 8.60
N LEU A 53 -6.89 -6.28 8.31
CA LEU A 53 -5.93 -7.17 7.65
C LEU A 53 -6.03 -7.03 6.12
N ILE A 54 -5.48 -5.95 5.58
CA ILE A 54 -5.41 -5.72 4.13
C ILE A 54 -4.24 -6.46 3.48
N GLU A 55 -4.36 -6.83 2.20
CA GLU A 55 -3.21 -7.33 1.43
C GLU A 55 -2.36 -6.18 0.88
N PRO A 56 -1.09 -6.40 0.47
CA PRO A 56 -0.23 -5.33 -0.06
C PRO A 56 -0.83 -4.57 -1.26
N THR A 57 -1.65 -5.23 -2.09
CA THR A 57 -2.37 -4.58 -3.19
C THR A 57 -3.27 -3.44 -2.68
N ALA A 58 -4.02 -3.68 -1.60
CA ALA A 58 -4.90 -2.68 -0.99
C ALA A 58 -4.12 -1.63 -0.15
N GLY A 59 -2.82 -1.85 0.04
CA GLY A 59 -1.91 -0.86 0.61
C GLY A 59 -1.41 0.17 -0.40
N VAL A 60 -1.57 -0.09 -1.71
CA VAL A 60 -1.13 0.82 -2.79
C VAL A 60 -1.88 2.15 -2.72
N GLU A 61 -3.19 2.10 -2.51
CA GLU A 61 -4.06 3.27 -2.48
C GLU A 61 -3.78 4.13 -1.23
N VAL A 62 -3.44 3.50 -0.10
CA VAL A 62 -3.02 4.19 1.12
C VAL A 62 -1.63 4.80 0.97
N ALA A 63 -0.70 4.07 0.34
CA ALA A 63 0.63 4.58 0.02
C ALA A 63 0.55 5.80 -0.90
N ALA A 64 -0.36 5.79 -1.89
CA ALA A 64 -0.53 6.91 -2.81
C ALA A 64 -0.87 8.20 -2.07
N VAL A 65 -1.86 8.16 -1.15
CA VAL A 65 -2.28 9.35 -0.38
C VAL A 65 -1.19 9.83 0.60
N LEU A 66 -0.33 8.92 1.10
CA LEU A 66 0.79 9.26 1.97
C LEU A 66 2.04 9.75 1.21
N SER A 67 2.07 9.60 -0.11
CA SER A 67 3.25 9.90 -0.94
C SER A 67 3.57 11.39 -0.99
N GLN A 68 4.83 11.71 -1.29
CA GLN A 68 5.25 13.10 -1.52
C GLN A 68 4.54 13.73 -2.71
N HIS A 69 4.22 12.93 -3.74
CA HIS A 69 3.54 13.43 -4.93
C HIS A 69 2.11 13.85 -4.62
N PHE A 70 1.38 13.11 -3.78
CA PHE A 70 0.02 13.46 -3.42
C PHE A 70 -0.09 14.80 -2.65
N GLN A 71 1.01 15.29 -2.06
CA GLN A 71 1.04 16.63 -1.45
C GLN A 71 0.85 17.77 -2.46
N THR A 72 0.94 17.50 -3.77
CA THR A 72 0.64 18.50 -4.82
C THR A 72 -0.85 18.60 -5.14
N VAL A 73 -1.68 17.69 -4.64
CA VAL A 73 -3.14 17.76 -4.79
C VAL A 73 -3.66 19.02 -4.10
N SER A 74 -4.65 19.67 -4.71
CA SER A 74 -5.23 20.91 -4.17
C SER A 74 -5.69 20.73 -2.72
N PRO A 75 -5.38 21.68 -1.82
CA PRO A 75 -5.83 21.63 -0.42
C PRO A 75 -7.36 21.74 -0.27
N GLU A 76 -8.09 22.03 -1.35
CA GLU A 76 -9.56 21.97 -1.38
C GLU A 76 -10.08 20.53 -1.35
N VAL A 77 -9.28 19.55 -1.79
CA VAL A 77 -9.60 18.11 -1.72
C VAL A 77 -9.35 17.61 -0.30
N LYS A 78 -10.33 17.82 0.59
CA LYS A 78 -10.21 17.53 2.03
C LYS A 78 -10.70 16.14 2.44
N HIS A 79 -11.68 15.61 1.71
CA HIS A 79 -12.34 14.36 2.06
C HIS A 79 -11.99 13.30 1.02
N ILE A 80 -11.05 12.43 1.37
CA ILE A 80 -10.52 11.40 0.48
C ILE A 80 -11.09 10.05 0.93
N CYS A 81 -11.76 9.36 0.01
CA CYS A 81 -12.19 7.97 0.21
C CYS A 81 -11.17 7.03 -0.43
N ILE A 82 -10.63 6.12 0.37
CA ILE A 82 -9.68 5.09 -0.09
C ILE A 82 -10.42 3.75 -0.12
N VAL A 83 -10.39 3.06 -1.26
CA VAL A 83 -10.97 1.72 -1.40
C VAL A 83 -9.92 0.70 -0.98
N LEU A 84 -10.13 0.05 0.17
CA LEU A 84 -9.31 -1.07 0.59
C LEU A 84 -9.79 -2.34 -0.13
N SER A 85 -9.16 -2.62 -1.27
CA SER A 85 -9.67 -3.54 -2.30
C SER A 85 -9.61 -5.03 -1.93
N GLY A 86 -8.83 -5.44 -0.93
CA GLY A 86 -8.69 -6.84 -0.54
C GLY A 86 -7.91 -7.09 0.75
N GLY A 87 -7.98 -8.33 1.24
CA GLY A 87 -7.38 -8.78 2.50
C GLY A 87 -6.83 -10.20 2.46
N ASN A 88 -6.57 -10.75 1.27
CA ASN A 88 -6.14 -12.15 1.09
C ASN A 88 -4.62 -12.27 1.29
N VAL A 89 -4.16 -12.06 2.52
CA VAL A 89 -2.75 -12.13 2.87
C VAL A 89 -2.35 -13.52 3.39
N ASP A 90 -1.26 -14.09 2.85
CA ASP A 90 -0.62 -15.25 3.44
C ASP A 90 0.36 -14.80 4.54
N LEU A 91 -0.07 -14.95 5.80
CA LEU A 91 0.71 -14.56 6.97
C LEU A 91 2.05 -15.29 7.08
N ALA A 92 2.16 -16.53 6.57
CA ALA A 92 3.41 -17.28 6.60
C ALA A 92 4.47 -16.73 5.63
N SER A 93 4.03 -15.96 4.62
CA SER A 93 4.91 -15.38 3.59
C SER A 93 5.47 -13.99 3.92
N LEU A 94 5.08 -13.42 5.06
CA LEU A 94 5.37 -12.03 5.45
C LEU A 94 6.82 -11.82 5.94
N THR A 95 7.79 -11.85 5.03
CA THR A 95 9.22 -11.66 5.33
C THR A 95 9.66 -10.20 5.45
N TRP A 96 8.80 -9.26 5.09
CA TRP A 96 9.10 -7.83 4.98
C TRP A 96 8.54 -6.98 6.13
N VAL A 97 7.68 -7.57 6.97
CA VAL A 97 7.07 -6.87 8.10
C VAL A 97 8.16 -6.55 9.11
N LYS A 98 8.31 -5.26 9.44
CA LYS A 98 9.26 -4.85 10.48
C LYS A 98 8.71 -5.29 11.83
N GLN A 99 9.53 -5.98 12.63
CA GLN A 99 9.14 -6.31 13.99
C GLN A 99 9.04 -5.02 14.82
N ALA A 100 8.02 -4.95 15.68
CA ALA A 100 8.02 -3.98 16.76
C ALA A 100 9.27 -4.22 17.64
N GLU A 101 9.90 -3.14 18.12
CA GLU A 101 10.98 -3.28 19.08
C GLU A 101 10.50 -4.11 20.27
N ARG A 102 11.20 -5.22 20.56
CA ARG A 102 10.87 -6.06 21.71
C ARG A 102 11.12 -5.21 22.96
N PRO A 103 10.14 -5.01 23.85
CA PRO A 103 10.40 -4.33 25.11
C PRO A 103 11.55 -5.05 25.80
N THR A 104 12.53 -4.28 26.30
CA THR A 104 13.64 -4.81 27.08
C THR A 104 13.08 -5.73 28.16
N PRO A 105 13.61 -6.96 28.32
CA PRO A 105 13.15 -7.83 29.39
C PRO A 105 13.24 -7.06 30.71
N TYR A 106 12.17 -7.07 31.49
CA TYR A 106 12.18 -6.53 32.85
C TYR A 106 13.41 -7.10 33.57
N GLN A 107 14.33 -6.23 34.00
CA GLN A 107 15.38 -6.67 34.91
C GLN A 107 14.68 -7.24 36.13
N SER A 108 14.88 -8.53 36.39
CA SER A 108 14.50 -9.12 37.66
C SER A 108 15.24 -8.36 38.75
N VAL A 109 14.53 -7.49 39.47
CA VAL A 109 15.06 -6.93 40.70
C VAL A 109 15.15 -8.10 41.66
N SER A 110 16.37 -8.58 41.88
CA SER A 110 16.65 -9.49 42.97
C SER A 110 16.34 -8.74 44.26
N VAL A 111 15.22 -9.10 44.90
CA VAL A 111 14.96 -8.76 46.31
C VAL A 111 15.89 -9.54 47.22
#